data_AF-A0A436WC72-F1
#
_entry.id   AF-A0A436WC72-F1
#
_cell.length_a   1.000
_cell.length_b   1.000
_cell.length_c   1.000
_cell.angle_alpha   90.00
_cell.angle_beta   90.00
_cell.angle_gamma   90.00
#
_symmetry.space_group_name_H-M   'P 1'
#
loop_
_entity.id
_entity.type
_entity.pdbx_description
1 polymer ?
#
loop_
_entity_poly.entity_id
_entity_poly.type
_entity_poly.pdbx_seq_one_letter_code
_entity_poly.pdbx_strand_id
1 'polypeptide(L)'
;MKKMLLLGAAFATLALSLPAQAELKFKPGEDPRFNWQNYEDLKKVDLKGETLTIFGPWRGEDEGLVRTVLEYFQEATGVEIKYSSSENYEQQIVIDTQAGSPPNIAVLPQPGLIQDLASKGLLTPLGDDTAKWVKDNYGAGQSWVDLGAFKDKDGKPGFFAFPYKADVKSLVWYSPDNFEEAGYKVPKTQEELAELEKKIIADGGKPWCIGLGSGGATGWPATDWVEDIMLRTQTPDVYDKWVKNEIPFNDPAVVNAIDIFGKIATDDKMVDGGAKAVAATDFRDSPKGL
;
A
#
# COMPACT_ATOMS: atom_id res chain seq x y z
N MET A 1 -8.88 55.62 48.37
CA MET A 1 -7.82 54.88 47.63
C MET A 1 -7.90 53.39 47.98
N LYS A 2 -8.68 52.58 47.25
CA LYS A 2 -8.68 51.08 47.26
C LYS A 2 -9.86 50.48 46.45
N LYS A 3 -10.23 51.08 45.31
CA LYS A 3 -11.26 50.53 44.40
C LYS A 3 -10.91 50.65 42.90
N MET A 4 -9.64 50.86 42.54
CA MET A 4 -9.20 51.03 41.14
C MET A 4 -8.04 50.10 40.73
N LEU A 5 -7.96 48.89 41.30
CA LEU A 5 -6.86 47.96 40.99
C LEU A 5 -7.30 46.52 40.64
N LEU A 6 -8.59 46.31 40.33
CA LEU A 6 -9.12 44.99 39.95
C LEU A 6 -9.84 44.96 38.59
N LEU A 7 -9.61 45.97 37.73
CA LEU A 7 -10.18 46.02 36.37
C LEU A 7 -9.12 45.95 35.24
N GLY A 8 -7.88 45.58 35.56
CA GLY A 8 -6.76 45.59 34.61
C GLY A 8 -6.23 44.22 34.17
N ALA A 9 -6.95 43.12 34.41
CA ALA A 9 -6.43 41.77 34.16
C ALA A 9 -7.37 40.85 33.35
N ALA A 10 -8.36 41.38 32.63
CA ALA A 10 -9.35 40.57 31.92
C ALA A 10 -9.50 40.88 30.42
N PHE A 11 -8.59 41.62 29.79
CA PHE A 11 -8.78 42.09 28.41
C PHE A 11 -7.61 41.89 27.43
N ALA A 12 -6.67 40.97 27.71
CA ALA A 12 -5.52 40.80 26.82
C ALA A 12 -5.06 39.34 26.64
N THR A 13 -5.98 38.43 26.29
CA THR A 13 -5.64 37.17 25.59
C THR A 13 -6.87 36.63 24.85
N LEU A 14 -7.44 37.45 23.95
CA LEU A 14 -8.12 36.95 22.76
C LEU A 14 -7.13 37.14 21.60
N ALA A 15 -5.97 36.50 21.71
CA ALA A 15 -5.22 36.16 20.52
C ALA A 15 -6.09 35.15 19.79
N LEU A 16 -6.75 35.60 18.74
CA LEU A 16 -7.27 34.74 17.69
C LEU A 16 -6.15 33.75 17.37
N SER A 17 -6.25 32.53 17.86
CA SER A 17 -5.57 31.40 17.27
C SER A 17 -6.19 31.24 15.89
N LEU A 18 -5.72 32.04 14.94
CA LEU A 18 -5.70 31.61 13.56
C LEU A 18 -5.10 30.19 13.61
N PRO A 19 -5.75 29.17 13.02
CA PRO A 19 -5.10 27.88 12.91
C PRO A 19 -3.73 28.16 12.30
N ALA A 20 -2.66 27.75 12.99
CA ALA A 20 -1.33 27.84 12.44
C ALA A 20 -1.39 27.06 11.13
N GLN A 21 -1.44 27.78 10.02
CA GLN A 21 -1.46 27.21 8.70
C GLN A 21 -0.16 26.43 8.61
N ALA A 22 -0.26 25.10 8.58
CA ALA A 22 0.92 24.25 8.54
C ALA A 22 1.76 24.69 7.34
N GLU A 23 3.01 25.10 7.57
CA GLU A 23 3.89 25.51 6.49
C GLU A 23 4.11 24.28 5.59
N LEU A 24 3.66 24.36 4.33
CA LEU A 24 3.81 23.27 3.36
C LEU A 24 5.29 22.87 3.28
N LYS A 25 5.55 21.55 3.28
CA LYS A 25 6.91 20.99 3.32
C LYS A 25 7.87 21.56 2.26
N PHE A 26 7.33 21.85 1.07
CA PHE A 26 7.99 22.58 -0.01
C PHE A 26 7.09 23.74 -0.40
N LYS A 27 7.64 24.96 -0.50
CA LYS A 27 6.78 26.10 -0.82
C LYS A 27 6.36 26.03 -2.28
N PRO A 28 5.09 26.32 -2.60
CA PRO A 28 4.64 26.39 -3.99
C PRO A 28 5.51 27.30 -4.85
N GLY A 29 5.98 26.78 -5.98
CA GLY A 29 6.90 27.45 -6.90
C GLY A 29 8.38 27.20 -6.61
N GLU A 30 8.74 26.57 -5.49
CA GLU A 30 10.10 26.14 -5.20
C GLU A 30 10.37 24.73 -5.74
N ASP A 31 11.63 24.41 -6.06
CA ASP A 31 12.05 23.11 -6.60
C ASP A 31 11.41 22.74 -7.96
N PRO A 32 12.18 22.78 -9.07
CA PRO A 32 11.66 22.53 -10.42
C PRO A 32 11.27 21.08 -10.68
N ARG A 33 11.50 20.15 -9.73
CA ARG A 33 11.08 18.75 -9.86
C ARG A 33 9.57 18.57 -9.71
N PHE A 34 8.86 19.54 -9.11
CA PHE A 34 7.41 19.49 -8.95
C PHE A 34 6.68 20.17 -10.09
N ASN A 35 5.50 19.64 -10.45
CA ASN A 35 4.59 20.29 -11.39
C ASN A 35 3.63 21.23 -10.65
N TRP A 36 4.09 22.45 -10.37
CA TRP A 36 3.30 23.45 -9.66
C TRP A 36 2.06 23.94 -10.40
N GLN A 37 1.99 23.77 -11.73
CA GLN A 37 0.79 24.12 -12.48
C GLN A 37 -0.42 23.31 -12.01
N ASN A 38 -0.23 22.04 -11.66
CA ASN A 38 -1.30 21.20 -11.10
C ASN A 38 -1.81 21.75 -9.76
N TYR A 39 -0.92 22.27 -8.92
CA TYR A 39 -1.30 22.89 -7.65
C TYR A 39 -2.09 24.20 -7.87
N GLU A 40 -1.68 25.03 -8.82
CA GLU A 40 -2.42 26.24 -9.18
C GLU A 40 -3.79 25.92 -9.80
N ASP A 41 -3.89 24.84 -10.57
CA ASP A 41 -5.17 24.39 -11.11
C ASP A 41 -6.12 23.87 -10.02
N LEU A 42 -5.60 23.21 -8.99
CA LEU A 42 -6.39 22.77 -7.83
C LEU A 42 -7.03 23.93 -7.07
N LYS A 43 -6.41 25.12 -7.04
CA LYS A 43 -6.99 26.31 -6.40
C LYS A 43 -8.27 26.82 -7.05
N LYS A 44 -8.61 26.33 -8.25
CA LYS A 44 -9.88 26.64 -8.93
C LYS A 44 -11.06 25.86 -8.33
N VAL A 45 -10.79 24.85 -7.51
CA VAL A 45 -11.79 24.05 -6.81
C VAL A 45 -12.00 24.64 -5.42
N ASP A 46 -13.23 25.09 -5.11
CA ASP A 46 -13.58 25.62 -3.78
C ASP A 46 -14.40 24.58 -3.00
N LEU A 47 -13.81 24.07 -1.92
CA LEU A 47 -14.40 23.08 -1.02
C LEU A 47 -14.48 23.61 0.43
N LYS A 48 -14.45 24.93 0.63
CA LYS A 48 -14.54 25.52 1.96
C LYS A 48 -15.83 25.13 2.67
N GLY A 49 -15.68 24.63 3.89
CA GLY A 49 -16.78 24.17 4.73
C GLY A 49 -17.18 22.72 4.49
N GLU A 50 -16.59 22.05 3.50
CA GLU A 50 -16.76 20.61 3.28
C GLU A 50 -15.74 19.81 4.11
N THR A 51 -16.12 18.60 4.50
CA THR A 51 -15.23 17.62 5.14
C THR A 51 -15.04 16.43 4.23
N LEU A 52 -13.78 16.08 3.93
CA LEU A 52 -13.40 14.90 3.19
C LEU A 52 -12.82 13.85 4.13
N THR A 53 -13.50 12.71 4.24
CA THR A 53 -13.01 11.54 4.99
C THR A 53 -12.24 10.60 4.06
N ILE A 54 -11.01 10.28 4.44
CA ILE A 54 -10.11 9.41 3.68
C ILE A 54 -9.69 8.25 4.58
N PHE A 55 -9.86 7.03 4.09
CA PHE A 55 -9.45 5.82 4.78
C PHE A 55 -8.39 5.08 3.97
N GLY A 56 -7.26 4.73 4.58
CA GLY A 56 -6.18 4.08 3.85
C GLY A 56 -5.26 3.22 4.72
N PRO A 57 -4.27 2.57 4.09
CA PRO A 57 -3.37 1.62 4.76
C PRO A 57 -2.21 2.30 5.50
N TRP A 58 -1.98 3.59 5.27
CA TRP A 58 -0.79 4.29 5.75
C TRP A 58 -0.90 4.64 7.23
N ARG A 59 0.13 4.25 7.99
CA ARG A 59 0.24 4.40 9.44
C ARG A 59 1.67 4.85 9.78
N GLY A 60 1.87 5.48 10.93
CA GLY A 60 3.21 5.86 11.38
C GLY A 60 3.88 6.85 10.42
N GLU A 61 5.08 6.53 9.95
CA GLU A 61 5.84 7.42 9.04
C GLU A 61 5.12 7.62 7.70
N ASP A 62 4.51 6.57 7.15
CA ASP A 62 3.77 6.66 5.89
C ASP A 62 2.55 7.59 6.01
N GLU A 63 1.88 7.59 7.17
CA GLU A 63 0.79 8.54 7.43
C GLU A 63 1.31 9.98 7.43
N GLY A 64 2.48 10.25 8.02
CA GLY A 64 3.12 11.57 7.97
C GLY A 64 3.45 12.01 6.53
N LEU A 65 3.93 11.08 5.70
CA LEU A 65 4.22 11.35 4.29
C LEU A 65 2.95 11.67 3.49
N VAL A 66 1.89 10.91 3.69
CA VAL A 66 0.62 11.14 2.99
C VAL A 66 -0.05 12.43 3.45
N ARG A 67 -0.03 12.71 4.76
CA ARG A 67 -0.54 13.98 5.31
C ARG A 67 0.15 15.18 4.67
N THR A 68 1.46 15.09 4.42
CA THR A 68 2.19 16.14 3.69
C THR A 68 1.54 16.42 2.33
N VAL A 69 1.12 15.40 1.58
CA VAL A 69 0.48 15.59 0.26
C VAL A 69 -0.95 16.14 0.42
N LEU A 70 -1.70 15.63 1.39
CA LEU A 70 -3.06 16.06 1.69
C LEU A 70 -3.12 17.53 2.12
N GLU A 71 -2.09 18.03 2.81
CA GLU A 71 -1.96 19.44 3.18
C GLU A 71 -1.98 20.36 1.95
N TYR A 72 -1.34 20.01 0.84
CA TYR A 72 -1.43 20.82 -0.39
C TYR A 72 -2.85 20.87 -0.95
N PHE A 73 -3.57 19.73 -0.91
CA PHE A 73 -4.95 19.70 -1.38
C PHE A 73 -5.88 20.52 -0.49
N GLN A 74 -5.73 20.40 0.84
CA GLN A 74 -6.44 21.21 1.81
C GLN A 74 -6.14 22.71 1.62
N GLU A 75 -4.87 23.07 1.44
CA GLU A 75 -4.46 24.46 1.28
C GLU A 75 -4.94 25.08 -0.02
N ALA A 76 -4.96 24.31 -1.11
CA ALA A 76 -5.45 24.77 -2.40
C ALA A 76 -6.97 24.96 -2.42
N THR A 77 -7.73 24.05 -1.78
CA THR A 77 -9.19 23.96 -1.94
C THR A 77 -10.00 24.46 -0.75
N GLY A 78 -9.39 24.54 0.44
CA GLY A 78 -10.05 24.90 1.69
C GLY A 78 -10.87 23.79 2.35
N VAL A 79 -10.80 22.54 1.86
CA VAL A 79 -11.50 21.39 2.45
C VAL A 79 -10.91 20.98 3.81
N GLU A 80 -11.73 20.52 4.75
CA GLU A 80 -11.23 19.84 5.95
C GLU A 80 -10.97 18.35 5.64
N ILE A 81 -9.74 17.86 5.83
CA ILE A 81 -9.42 16.45 5.58
C ILE A 81 -9.35 15.64 6.88
N LYS A 82 -10.13 14.56 6.96
CA LYS A 82 -10.08 13.57 8.03
C LYS A 82 -9.52 12.25 7.50
N TYR A 83 -8.21 12.07 7.66
CA TYR A 83 -7.56 10.80 7.36
C TYR A 83 -7.61 9.85 8.56
N SER A 84 -8.01 8.60 8.31
CA SER A 84 -7.97 7.49 9.26
C SER A 84 -7.38 6.21 8.63
N SER A 85 -6.92 5.30 9.48
CA SER A 85 -6.31 4.03 9.07
C SER A 85 -6.56 2.93 10.11
N SER A 86 -6.46 1.66 9.70
CA SER A 86 -6.61 0.47 10.53
C SER A 86 -5.60 -0.61 10.12
N GLU A 87 -5.21 -1.49 11.05
CA GLU A 87 -4.43 -2.70 10.71
C GLU A 87 -5.27 -3.73 9.94
N ASN A 88 -6.59 -3.70 10.09
CA ASN A 88 -7.54 -4.57 9.40
C ASN A 88 -8.38 -3.76 8.39
N TYR A 89 -7.77 -2.80 7.69
CA TYR A 89 -8.52 -1.81 6.91
C TYR A 89 -9.35 -2.45 5.77
N GLU A 90 -8.92 -3.57 5.17
CA GLU A 90 -9.71 -4.27 4.15
C GLU A 90 -11.01 -4.83 4.70
N GLN A 91 -10.99 -5.35 5.93
CA GLN A 91 -12.20 -5.84 6.59
C GLN A 91 -13.08 -4.67 7.02
N GLN A 92 -12.47 -3.62 7.55
CA GLN A 92 -13.19 -2.43 8.01
C GLN A 92 -13.94 -1.74 6.89
N ILE A 93 -13.36 -1.58 5.69
CA ILE A 93 -14.06 -0.93 4.57
C ILE A 93 -15.29 -1.73 4.12
N VAL A 94 -15.23 -3.06 4.18
CA VAL A 94 -16.40 -3.91 3.88
C VAL A 94 -17.50 -3.71 4.92
N ILE A 95 -17.13 -3.61 6.20
CA ILE A 95 -18.07 -3.34 7.29
C ILE A 95 -18.71 -1.96 7.12
N ASP A 96 -17.90 -0.91 6.91
CA ASP A 96 -18.37 0.47 6.82
C ASP A 96 -19.28 0.69 5.61
N THR A 97 -18.93 0.11 4.46
CA THR A 97 -19.77 0.17 3.26
C THR A 97 -21.10 -0.57 3.44
N GLN A 98 -21.11 -1.72 4.11
CA GLN A 98 -22.35 -2.47 4.43
C GLN A 98 -23.21 -1.77 5.49
N ALA A 99 -22.58 -1.08 6.44
CA ALA A 99 -23.27 -0.31 7.48
C ALA A 99 -23.85 1.03 6.95
N GLY A 100 -23.52 1.42 5.71
CA GLY A 100 -23.94 2.69 5.13
C GLY A 100 -23.19 3.90 5.66
N SER A 101 -21.98 3.70 6.20
CA SER A 101 -21.11 4.75 6.71
C SER A 101 -19.69 4.70 6.11
N PRO A 102 -19.52 4.56 4.77
CA PRO A 102 -18.20 4.53 4.17
C PRO A 102 -17.51 5.91 4.25
N PRO A 103 -16.16 5.94 4.19
CA PRO A 103 -15.43 7.18 3.95
C PRO A 103 -15.75 7.72 2.54
N ASN A 104 -15.45 8.99 2.31
CA ASN A 104 -15.58 9.58 0.97
C ASN A 104 -14.57 8.98 -0.02
N ILE A 105 -13.35 8.66 0.44
CA ILE A 105 -12.31 8.02 -0.35
C ILE A 105 -11.73 6.85 0.46
N ALA A 106 -11.65 5.68 -0.17
CA ALA A 106 -10.94 4.52 0.37
C ALA A 106 -9.75 4.19 -0.54
N VAL A 107 -8.58 4.00 0.06
CA VAL A 107 -7.35 3.59 -0.64
C VAL A 107 -7.16 2.10 -0.39
N LEU A 108 -7.34 1.30 -1.44
CA LEU A 108 -7.27 -0.15 -1.37
C LEU A 108 -6.19 -0.67 -2.34
N PRO A 109 -5.27 -1.56 -1.91
CA PRO A 109 -4.22 -2.11 -2.76
C PRO A 109 -4.66 -3.36 -3.52
N GLN A 110 -5.90 -3.83 -3.32
CA GLN A 110 -6.41 -5.08 -3.88
C GLN A 110 -7.51 -4.81 -4.93
N PRO A 111 -7.21 -4.92 -6.23
CA PRO A 111 -8.21 -4.80 -7.30
C PRO A 111 -9.41 -5.74 -7.12
N GLY A 112 -9.19 -6.96 -6.60
CA GLY A 112 -10.27 -7.92 -6.34
C GLY A 112 -11.29 -7.44 -5.30
N LEU A 113 -10.86 -6.75 -4.23
CA LEU A 113 -11.76 -6.15 -3.25
C LEU A 113 -12.56 -4.99 -3.88
N ILE A 114 -11.90 -4.17 -4.70
CA ILE A 114 -12.57 -3.09 -5.43
C ILE A 114 -13.63 -3.65 -6.38
N GLN A 115 -13.31 -4.72 -7.10
CA GLN A 115 -14.26 -5.44 -7.96
C GLN A 115 -15.48 -5.95 -7.18
N ASP A 116 -15.26 -6.55 -6.00
CA ASP A 116 -16.34 -7.02 -5.14
C ASP A 116 -17.26 -5.87 -4.69
N LEU A 117 -16.68 -4.75 -4.24
CA LEU A 117 -17.43 -3.56 -3.84
C LEU A 117 -18.21 -2.94 -5.02
N ALA A 118 -17.61 -2.88 -6.22
CA ALA A 118 -18.29 -2.43 -7.44
C ALA A 118 -19.49 -3.32 -7.79
N SER A 119 -19.31 -4.65 -7.71
CA SER A 119 -20.36 -5.63 -8.00
C SER A 119 -21.53 -5.56 -6.99
N LYS A 120 -21.30 -4.98 -5.82
CA LYS A 120 -22.32 -4.72 -4.79
C LYS A 120 -22.95 -3.33 -4.90
N GLY A 121 -22.49 -2.49 -5.82
CA GLY A 121 -22.97 -1.12 -5.99
C GLY A 121 -22.52 -0.18 -4.88
N LEU A 122 -21.40 -0.50 -4.21
CA LEU A 122 -20.86 0.26 -3.07
C LEU A 122 -19.83 1.32 -3.49
N LEU A 123 -19.53 1.42 -4.80
CA LEU A 123 -18.58 2.39 -5.35
C LEU A 123 -19.27 3.34 -6.34
N THR A 124 -18.84 4.60 -6.31
CA THR A 124 -19.24 5.61 -7.30
C THR A 124 -18.38 5.46 -8.56
N PRO A 125 -18.97 5.38 -9.77
CA PRO A 125 -18.19 5.36 -11.00
C PRO A 125 -17.48 6.69 -11.22
N LEU A 126 -16.21 6.64 -11.59
CA LEU A 126 -15.35 7.80 -11.86
C LEU A 126 -15.53 8.36 -13.28
N GLY A 127 -16.18 7.60 -14.16
CA GLY A 127 -16.50 8.01 -15.53
C GLY A 127 -15.38 7.81 -16.55
N ASP A 128 -15.76 7.85 -17.83
CA ASP A 128 -14.88 7.56 -18.97
C ASP A 128 -13.78 8.62 -19.15
N ASP A 129 -14.05 9.88 -18.77
CA ASP A 129 -13.05 10.95 -18.85
C ASP A 129 -11.87 10.68 -17.91
N THR A 130 -12.13 10.16 -16.71
CA THR A 130 -11.09 9.78 -15.75
C THR A 130 -10.30 8.57 -16.28
N ALA A 131 -10.98 7.57 -16.84
CA ALA A 131 -10.32 6.41 -17.46
C ALA A 131 -9.44 6.83 -18.64
N LYS A 132 -9.93 7.75 -19.48
CA LYS A 132 -9.18 8.31 -20.60
C LYS A 132 -7.96 9.09 -20.11
N TRP A 133 -8.12 9.89 -19.06
CA TRP A 133 -7.00 10.62 -18.47
C TRP A 133 -5.90 9.66 -17.98
N VAL A 134 -6.27 8.58 -17.27
CA VAL A 134 -5.30 7.55 -16.84
C VAL A 134 -4.61 6.93 -18.05
N LYS A 135 -5.37 6.55 -19.07
CA LYS A 135 -4.83 5.94 -20.31
C LYS A 135 -3.80 6.83 -21.01
N ASP A 136 -4.07 8.13 -21.08
CA ASP A 136 -3.26 9.09 -21.83
C ASP A 136 -2.01 9.55 -21.05
N ASN A 137 -2.06 9.51 -19.72
CA ASN A 137 -0.99 10.05 -18.87
C ASN A 137 -0.09 8.98 -18.24
N TYR A 138 -0.50 7.71 -18.24
CA TYR A 138 0.28 6.63 -17.62
C TYR A 138 1.00 5.80 -18.68
N GLY A 139 2.27 5.45 -18.41
CA GLY A 139 3.14 4.79 -19.40
C GLY A 139 2.63 3.43 -19.91
N ALA A 140 1.86 2.70 -19.13
CA ALA A 140 1.21 1.43 -19.54
C ALA A 140 -0.27 1.58 -19.92
N GLY A 141 -0.76 2.82 -20.05
CA GLY A 141 -2.07 3.21 -20.57
C GLY A 141 -3.23 2.29 -20.16
N GLN A 142 -3.69 1.45 -21.09
CA GLN A 142 -4.84 0.58 -20.89
C GLN A 142 -4.67 -0.39 -19.70
N SER A 143 -3.46 -0.90 -19.46
CA SER A 143 -3.22 -1.80 -18.33
C SER A 143 -3.53 -1.15 -16.98
N TRP A 144 -3.34 0.16 -16.86
CA TRP A 144 -3.73 0.90 -15.65
C TRP A 144 -5.24 1.13 -15.57
N VAL A 145 -5.90 1.38 -16.69
CA VAL A 145 -7.36 1.49 -16.73
C VAL A 145 -8.02 0.18 -16.30
N ASP A 146 -7.48 -0.95 -16.76
CA ASP A 146 -8.05 -2.27 -16.47
C ASP A 146 -7.98 -2.64 -14.98
N LEU A 147 -7.03 -2.08 -14.21
CA LEU A 147 -6.95 -2.25 -12.74
C LEU A 147 -8.09 -1.56 -11.97
N GLY A 148 -8.81 -0.63 -12.60
CA GLY A 148 -9.95 0.07 -12.02
C GLY A 148 -11.27 -0.19 -12.74
N ALA A 149 -11.28 -0.99 -13.81
CA ALA A 149 -12.45 -1.22 -14.65
C ALA A 149 -13.14 -2.54 -14.27
N PHE A 150 -14.37 -2.44 -13.75
CA PHE A 150 -15.13 -3.58 -13.24
C PHE A 150 -16.60 -3.53 -13.68
N LYS A 151 -17.34 -4.60 -13.40
CA LYS A 151 -18.80 -4.62 -13.55
C LYS A 151 -19.48 -4.12 -12.27
N ASP A 152 -20.49 -3.28 -12.43
CA ASP A 152 -21.36 -2.86 -11.32
C ASP A 152 -22.37 -3.95 -10.92
N LYS A 153 -23.23 -3.62 -9.95
CA LYS A 153 -24.33 -4.49 -9.48
C LYS A 153 -25.34 -4.91 -10.55
N ASP A 154 -25.43 -4.16 -11.65
CA ASP A 154 -26.32 -4.45 -12.78
C ASP A 154 -25.55 -5.14 -13.93
N GLY A 155 -24.28 -5.48 -13.72
CA GLY A 155 -23.40 -6.11 -14.70
C GLY A 155 -22.83 -5.16 -15.75
N LYS A 156 -23.01 -3.85 -15.59
CA LYS A 156 -22.52 -2.84 -16.55
C LYS A 156 -21.04 -2.52 -16.27
N PRO A 157 -20.20 -2.44 -17.31
CA PRO A 157 -18.81 -2.04 -17.14
C PRO A 157 -18.72 -0.58 -16.71
N GLY A 158 -17.75 -0.26 -15.85
CA GLY A 158 -17.44 1.10 -15.44
C GLY A 158 -16.04 1.19 -14.84
N PHE A 159 -15.51 2.42 -14.76
CA PHE A 159 -14.24 2.71 -14.11
C PHE A 159 -14.52 3.18 -12.67
N PHE A 160 -14.07 2.41 -11.68
CA PHE A 160 -14.42 2.57 -10.26
C PHE A 160 -13.25 2.89 -9.34
N ALA A 161 -12.01 2.73 -9.82
CA ALA A 161 -10.83 3.03 -9.02
C ALA A 161 -9.76 3.73 -9.83
N PHE A 162 -9.18 4.77 -9.24
CA PHE A 162 -8.06 5.50 -9.81
C PHE A 162 -6.74 4.92 -9.30
N PRO A 163 -5.92 4.29 -10.15
CA PRO A 163 -4.60 3.84 -9.73
C PRO A 163 -3.64 5.03 -9.62
N TYR A 164 -2.96 5.17 -8.48
CA TYR A 164 -2.03 6.28 -8.24
C TYR A 164 -0.60 5.83 -7.93
N LYS A 165 -0.39 4.53 -7.67
CA LYS A 165 0.90 3.94 -7.34
C LYS A 165 0.92 2.47 -7.74
N ALA A 166 2.10 1.96 -8.08
CA ALA A 166 2.41 0.53 -8.05
C ALA A 166 3.73 0.33 -7.33
N ASP A 167 3.82 -0.73 -6.55
CA ASP A 167 5.04 -1.18 -5.89
C ASP A 167 5.46 -2.50 -6.53
N VAL A 168 6.75 -2.62 -6.85
CA VAL A 168 7.30 -3.85 -7.42
C VAL A 168 7.48 -4.86 -6.30
N LYS A 169 6.77 -6.00 -6.43
CA LYS A 169 6.98 -7.18 -5.58
C LYS A 169 8.04 -8.09 -6.18
N SER A 170 8.35 -9.20 -5.52
CA SER A 170 9.31 -10.21 -5.99
C SER A 170 10.78 -9.79 -6.03
N LEU A 171 11.15 -8.78 -5.24
CA LEU A 171 12.55 -8.41 -5.04
C LEU A 171 13.15 -9.17 -3.85
N VAL A 172 14.37 -9.67 -4.03
CA VAL A 172 15.18 -10.24 -2.95
C VAL A 172 16.16 -9.18 -2.48
N TRP A 173 16.02 -8.75 -1.23
CA TRP A 173 16.92 -7.78 -0.60
C TRP A 173 18.07 -8.49 0.10
N TYR A 174 19.26 -7.89 0.04
CA TYR A 174 20.48 -8.41 0.68
C TYR A 174 21.41 -7.26 1.07
N SER A 175 22.34 -7.50 2.00
CA SER A 175 23.42 -6.57 2.35
C SER A 175 24.62 -6.75 1.41
N PRO A 176 24.99 -5.74 0.61
CA PRO A 176 26.17 -5.82 -0.27
C PRO A 176 27.47 -6.07 0.49
N ASP A 177 27.63 -5.42 1.64
CA ASP A 177 28.84 -5.55 2.48
C ASP A 177 28.97 -7.00 2.99
N ASN A 178 27.88 -7.60 3.49
CA ASN A 178 27.89 -8.99 3.94
C ASN A 178 28.20 -9.97 2.79
N PHE A 179 27.71 -9.67 1.57
CA PHE A 179 28.00 -10.47 0.38
C PHE A 179 29.47 -10.37 -0.03
N GLU A 180 30.06 -9.17 0.03
CA GLU A 180 31.49 -8.97 -0.26
C GLU A 180 32.37 -9.71 0.75
N GLU A 181 32.10 -9.56 2.04
CA GLU A 181 32.85 -10.22 3.12
C GLU A 181 32.79 -11.76 3.03
N ALA A 182 31.62 -12.31 2.71
CA ALA A 182 31.43 -13.75 2.57
C ALA A 182 31.82 -14.31 1.18
N GLY A 183 32.20 -13.44 0.24
CA GLY A 183 32.55 -13.82 -1.13
C GLY A 183 31.38 -14.38 -1.94
N TYR A 184 30.15 -13.94 -1.64
CA TYR A 184 28.94 -14.30 -2.37
C TYR A 184 28.77 -13.48 -3.63
N LYS A 185 28.01 -14.02 -4.59
CA LYS A 185 27.64 -13.34 -5.83
C LYS A 185 26.13 -13.31 -5.93
N VAL A 186 25.60 -12.22 -6.47
CA VAL A 186 24.17 -12.09 -6.76
C VAL A 186 23.78 -13.16 -7.79
N PRO A 187 22.85 -14.07 -7.45
CA PRO A 187 22.41 -15.11 -8.37
C PRO A 187 21.54 -14.51 -9.47
N LYS A 188 21.70 -15.02 -10.69
CA LYS A 188 20.94 -14.61 -11.89
C LYS A 188 19.88 -15.62 -12.30
N THR A 189 19.94 -16.83 -11.76
CA THR A 189 18.97 -17.90 -12.00
C THR A 189 18.51 -18.54 -10.68
N GLN A 190 17.46 -19.35 -10.75
CA GLN A 190 16.97 -20.09 -9.58
C GLN A 190 17.94 -21.18 -9.13
N GLU A 191 18.66 -21.79 -10.07
CA GLU A 191 19.70 -22.76 -9.78
C GLU A 191 20.89 -22.09 -9.06
N GLU A 192 21.30 -20.91 -9.53
CA GLU A 192 22.35 -20.14 -8.85
C GLU A 192 21.91 -19.69 -7.45
N LEU A 193 20.63 -19.32 -7.27
CA LEU A 193 20.07 -19.00 -5.97
C LEU A 193 20.09 -20.22 -5.04
N ALA A 194 19.66 -21.40 -5.52
CA ALA A 194 19.68 -22.63 -4.74
C ALA A 194 21.10 -23.07 -4.34
N GLU A 195 22.10 -22.86 -5.20
CA GLU A 195 23.50 -23.10 -4.83
C GLU A 195 24.03 -22.07 -3.82
N LEU A 196 23.61 -20.81 -3.93
CA LEU A 196 23.94 -19.78 -2.93
C LEU A 196 23.33 -20.11 -1.56
N GLU A 197 22.07 -20.56 -1.51
CA GLU A 197 21.42 -21.00 -0.27
C GLU A 197 22.20 -22.13 0.42
N LYS A 198 22.60 -23.16 -0.35
CA LYS A 198 23.43 -24.26 0.16
C LYS A 198 24.78 -23.77 0.69
N LYS A 199 25.41 -22.83 -0.01
CA LYS A 199 26.68 -22.22 0.42
C LYS A 199 26.52 -21.47 1.72
N ILE A 200 25.49 -20.62 1.85
CA ILE A 200 25.20 -19.88 3.09
C ILE A 200 25.02 -20.84 4.27
N ILE A 201 24.29 -21.94 4.08
CA ILE A 201 24.11 -22.96 5.11
C ILE A 201 25.43 -23.65 5.47
N ALA A 202 26.25 -23.99 4.48
CA ALA A 202 27.56 -24.62 4.71
C ALA A 202 28.53 -23.70 5.45
N ASP A 203 28.44 -22.39 5.20
CA ASP A 203 29.21 -21.36 5.90
C ASP A 203 28.63 -21.02 7.29
N GLY A 204 27.52 -21.68 7.69
CA GLY A 204 26.91 -21.58 9.02
C GLY A 204 25.82 -20.51 9.16
N GLY A 205 25.45 -19.84 8.07
CA GLY A 205 24.41 -18.81 8.04
C GLY A 205 22.99 -19.33 7.77
N LYS A 206 22.06 -18.38 7.61
CA LYS A 206 20.67 -18.60 7.23
C LYS A 206 20.38 -17.81 5.94
N PRO A 207 19.95 -18.45 4.85
CA PRO A 207 19.70 -17.75 3.59
C PRO A 207 18.59 -16.70 3.64
N TRP A 208 17.55 -16.92 4.47
CA TRP A 208 16.35 -16.09 4.46
C TRP A 208 15.99 -15.55 5.83
N CYS A 209 15.41 -14.36 5.86
CA CYS A 209 14.78 -13.75 7.04
C CYS A 209 13.29 -13.56 6.76
N ILE A 210 12.48 -14.60 6.98
CA ILE A 210 11.05 -14.59 6.65
C ILE A 210 10.24 -14.22 7.91
N GLY A 211 9.43 -13.17 7.81
CA GLY A 211 8.41 -12.83 8.81
C GLY A 211 7.03 -12.76 8.18
N LEU A 212 6.10 -13.55 8.68
CA LEU A 212 4.69 -13.58 8.24
C LEU A 212 3.74 -12.92 9.24
N GLY A 213 4.23 -12.57 10.44
CA GLY A 213 3.45 -11.91 11.47
C GLY A 213 2.98 -10.54 11.00
N SER A 214 1.67 -10.27 11.11
CA SER A 214 1.07 -8.99 10.70
C SER A 214 -0.24 -8.73 11.45
N GLY A 215 -0.29 -9.05 12.74
CA GLY A 215 -1.50 -8.92 13.56
C GLY A 215 -2.66 -9.72 12.99
N GLY A 216 -3.81 -9.08 12.78
CA GLY A 216 -5.01 -9.70 12.20
C GLY A 216 -4.86 -10.17 10.76
N ALA A 217 -3.83 -9.70 10.04
CA ALA A 217 -3.51 -10.09 8.67
C ALA A 217 -2.33 -11.09 8.58
N THR A 218 -1.90 -11.67 9.71
CA THR A 218 -0.79 -12.66 9.73
C THR A 218 -0.94 -13.71 8.65
N GLY A 219 0.11 -13.90 7.85
CA GLY A 219 0.13 -14.81 6.70
C GLY A 219 0.08 -14.13 5.34
N TRP A 220 -0.39 -12.88 5.22
CA TRP A 220 -0.42 -12.18 3.94
C TRP A 220 0.95 -12.13 3.23
N PRO A 221 2.12 -11.97 3.89
CA PRO A 221 3.39 -11.93 3.16
C PRO A 221 3.72 -13.24 2.44
N ALA A 222 3.11 -14.36 2.86
CA ALA A 222 3.29 -15.65 2.18
C ALA A 222 2.63 -15.66 0.80
N THR A 223 1.61 -14.83 0.55
CA THR A 223 1.00 -14.74 -0.78
C THR A 223 2.03 -14.23 -1.79
N ASP A 224 2.85 -13.24 -1.42
CA ASP A 224 3.89 -12.69 -2.29
C ASP A 224 4.91 -13.77 -2.71
N TRP A 225 5.28 -14.66 -1.79
CA TRP A 225 6.14 -15.80 -2.09
C TRP A 225 5.49 -16.79 -3.05
N VAL A 226 4.25 -17.20 -2.76
CA VAL A 226 3.53 -18.18 -3.58
C VAL A 226 3.24 -17.62 -4.98
N GLU A 227 2.85 -16.35 -5.08
CA GLU A 227 2.60 -15.65 -6.33
C GLU A 227 3.87 -15.53 -7.19
N ASP A 228 5.01 -15.18 -6.57
CA ASP A 228 6.29 -15.14 -7.28
C ASP A 228 6.72 -16.53 -7.78
N ILE A 229 6.60 -17.57 -6.93
CA ILE A 229 6.94 -18.95 -7.32
C ILE A 229 6.01 -19.44 -8.44
N MET A 230 4.71 -19.08 -8.40
CA MET A 230 3.79 -19.38 -9.50
C MET A 230 4.29 -18.76 -10.80
N LEU A 231 4.68 -17.48 -10.81
CA LEU A 231 5.19 -16.81 -12.01
C LEU A 231 6.57 -17.32 -12.46
N ARG A 232 7.37 -17.92 -11.57
CA ARG A 232 8.66 -18.54 -11.91
C ARG A 232 8.53 -19.96 -12.44
N THR A 233 7.48 -20.68 -12.07
CA THR A 233 7.31 -22.11 -12.40
C THR A 233 6.23 -22.36 -13.45
N GLN A 234 5.35 -21.39 -13.69
CA GLN A 234 4.23 -21.47 -14.62
C GLN A 234 4.25 -20.31 -15.62
N THR A 235 3.44 -20.41 -16.67
CA THR A 235 3.23 -19.29 -17.59
C THR A 235 2.27 -18.26 -16.98
N PRO A 236 2.34 -16.98 -17.40
CA PRO A 236 1.39 -15.95 -16.96
C PRO A 236 -0.09 -16.36 -17.13
N ASP A 237 -0.44 -17.07 -18.20
CA ASP A 237 -1.79 -17.58 -18.43
C ASP A 237 -2.33 -18.48 -17.30
N VAL A 238 -1.46 -19.26 -16.63
CA VAL A 238 -1.87 -20.09 -15.48
C VAL A 238 -2.18 -19.21 -14.28
N TYR A 239 -1.36 -18.18 -14.06
CA TYR A 239 -1.58 -17.19 -13.00
C TYR A 239 -2.90 -16.43 -13.22
N ASP A 240 -3.17 -15.99 -14.45
CA ASP A 240 -4.42 -15.31 -14.82
C ASP A 240 -5.65 -16.20 -14.58
N LYS A 241 -5.57 -17.48 -14.95
CA LYS A 241 -6.63 -18.45 -14.67
C LYS A 241 -6.84 -18.66 -13.18
N TRP A 242 -5.77 -18.66 -12.39
CA TRP A 242 -5.85 -18.80 -10.93
C TRP A 242 -6.57 -17.60 -10.30
N VAL A 243 -6.16 -16.38 -10.63
CA VAL A 243 -6.76 -15.14 -10.10
C VAL A 243 -8.23 -15.00 -10.51
N LYS A 244 -8.60 -15.45 -11.72
CA LYS A 244 -9.99 -15.50 -12.20
C LYS A 244 -10.80 -16.68 -11.64
N ASN A 245 -10.18 -17.56 -10.86
CA ASN A 245 -10.76 -18.79 -10.35
C ASN A 245 -11.29 -19.73 -11.46
N GLU A 246 -10.62 -19.72 -12.63
CA GLU A 246 -10.83 -20.68 -13.73
C GLU A 246 -10.11 -22.01 -13.48
N ILE A 247 -9.11 -22.02 -12.60
CA ILE A 247 -8.52 -23.21 -11.98
C ILE A 247 -8.70 -23.17 -10.47
N PRO A 248 -8.88 -24.32 -9.80
CA PRO A 248 -9.09 -24.36 -8.36
C PRO A 248 -7.78 -24.15 -7.59
N PHE A 249 -7.88 -23.75 -6.32
CA PHE A 249 -6.71 -23.58 -5.44
C PHE A 249 -5.94 -24.87 -5.14
N ASN A 250 -6.53 -26.04 -5.41
CA ASN A 250 -5.85 -27.34 -5.31
C ASN A 250 -5.34 -27.85 -6.66
N ASP A 251 -5.31 -27.00 -7.70
CA ASP A 251 -4.65 -27.31 -8.96
C ASP A 251 -3.17 -27.66 -8.71
N PRO A 252 -2.60 -28.68 -9.40
CA PRO A 252 -1.21 -29.08 -9.22
C PRO A 252 -0.20 -27.93 -9.34
N ALA A 253 -0.46 -26.93 -10.18
CA ALA A 253 0.41 -25.76 -10.30
C ALA A 253 0.47 -24.94 -9.00
N VAL A 254 -0.71 -24.68 -8.40
CA VAL A 254 -0.83 -23.92 -7.14
C VAL A 254 -0.22 -24.70 -5.98
N VAL A 255 -0.51 -26.01 -5.90
CA VAL A 255 0.07 -26.89 -4.87
C VAL A 255 1.60 -26.92 -4.97
N ASN A 256 2.15 -27.01 -6.19
CA ASN A 256 3.60 -26.98 -6.39
C ASN A 256 4.25 -25.68 -5.86
N ALA A 257 3.63 -24.53 -6.08
CA ALA A 257 4.15 -23.26 -5.56
C ALA A 257 4.13 -23.21 -4.03
N ILE A 258 3.03 -23.68 -3.41
CA ILE A 258 2.90 -23.80 -1.95
C ILE A 258 3.95 -24.77 -1.39
N ASP A 259 4.18 -25.91 -2.05
CA ASP A 259 5.17 -26.91 -1.62
C ASP A 259 6.61 -26.38 -1.70
N ILE A 260 6.94 -25.60 -2.73
CA ILE A 260 8.26 -24.95 -2.85
C ILE A 260 8.45 -23.93 -1.72
N PHE A 261 7.47 -23.05 -1.49
CA PHE A 261 7.54 -22.10 -0.38
C PHE A 261 7.63 -22.82 0.97
N GLY A 262 6.84 -23.88 1.16
CA GLY A 262 6.83 -24.69 2.37
C GLY A 262 8.21 -25.29 2.67
N LYS A 263 8.93 -25.80 1.66
CA LYS A 263 10.30 -26.33 1.82
C LYS A 263 11.29 -25.28 2.32
N ILE A 264 11.10 -24.01 1.97
CA ILE A 264 11.93 -22.89 2.44
C ILE A 264 11.49 -22.49 3.86
N ALA A 265 10.21 -22.15 4.01
CA ALA A 265 9.67 -21.58 5.24
C ALA A 265 9.64 -22.56 6.43
N THR A 266 9.72 -23.87 6.18
CA THR A 266 9.65 -24.89 7.24
C THR A 266 10.96 -25.63 7.51
N ASP A 267 12.05 -25.27 6.83
CA ASP A 267 13.39 -25.79 7.13
C ASP A 267 14.12 -24.86 8.09
N ASP A 268 14.45 -25.39 9.28
CA ASP A 268 15.19 -24.66 10.31
C ASP A 268 16.55 -24.14 9.83
N LYS A 269 17.14 -24.71 8.76
CA LYS A 269 18.40 -24.24 8.16
C LYS A 269 18.20 -23.07 7.19
N MET A 270 17.02 -22.93 6.61
CA MET A 270 16.75 -21.94 5.56
C MET A 270 16.44 -20.56 6.13
N VAL A 271 15.83 -20.49 7.32
CA VAL A 271 15.30 -19.24 7.87
C VAL A 271 15.93 -18.85 9.19
N ASP A 272 16.21 -17.56 9.36
CA ASP A 272 16.63 -17.00 10.64
C ASP A 272 15.58 -17.22 11.73
N GLY A 273 16.04 -17.61 12.93
CA GLY A 273 15.16 -18.09 14.00
C GLY A 273 14.49 -19.46 13.77
N GLY A 274 14.68 -20.07 12.60
CA GLY A 274 14.11 -21.37 12.21
C GLY A 274 12.62 -21.32 11.85
N ALA A 275 12.05 -22.48 11.52
CA ALA A 275 10.68 -22.61 11.01
C ALA A 275 9.62 -22.01 11.95
N LYS A 276 9.84 -22.13 13.27
CA LYS A 276 8.92 -21.59 14.29
C LYS A 276 8.89 -20.08 14.33
N ALA A 277 9.96 -19.40 13.92
CA ALA A 277 10.04 -17.95 13.92
C ALA A 277 9.25 -17.34 12.75
N VAL A 278 9.03 -18.08 11.66
CA VAL A 278 8.42 -17.57 10.42
C VAL A 278 7.05 -16.94 10.65
N ALA A 279 6.15 -17.63 11.34
CA ALA A 279 4.80 -17.11 11.61
C ALA A 279 4.77 -16.07 12.75
N ALA A 280 5.77 -16.09 13.63
CA ALA A 280 5.79 -15.25 14.84
C ALA A 280 6.51 -13.92 14.64
N THR A 281 7.48 -13.86 13.71
CA THR A 281 8.26 -12.66 13.41
C THR A 281 7.41 -11.70 12.60
N ASP A 282 7.30 -10.46 13.08
CA ASP A 282 6.61 -9.40 12.32
C ASP A 282 7.35 -9.16 11.00
N PHE A 283 6.61 -9.06 9.89
CA PHE A 283 7.22 -8.88 8.58
C PHE A 283 8.12 -7.63 8.51
N ARG A 284 7.80 -6.57 9.28
CA ARG A 284 8.57 -5.32 9.37
C ARG A 284 9.88 -5.49 10.12
N ASP A 285 9.94 -6.48 11.00
CA ASP A 285 11.11 -6.78 11.83
C ASP A 285 12.03 -7.80 11.16
N SER A 286 11.50 -8.64 10.27
CA SER A 286 12.26 -9.68 9.57
C SER A 286 13.56 -9.18 8.91
N PRO A 287 13.64 -7.99 8.29
CA PRO A 287 14.86 -7.53 7.63
C PRO A 287 15.90 -6.95 8.60
N LYS A 288 15.62 -6.81 9.91
CA LYS A 288 16.55 -6.18 10.88
C LYS A 288 17.86 -6.95 11.07
N GLY A 289 17.90 -8.21 10.66
CA GLY A 289 19.10 -9.06 10.68
C GLY A 289 19.97 -8.99 9.42
N LEU A 290 19.58 -8.20 8.41
CA LEU A 290 20.37 -7.94 7.20
C LEU A 290 21.58 -7.04 7.48
#